data_AF-A0AAD1QY12-F1
#
_entry.id   AF-A0AAD1QY12-F1
#
_cell.length_a   1.000
_cell.length_b   1.000
_cell.length_c   1.000
_cell.angle_alpha   90.00
_cell.angle_beta   90.00
_cell.angle_gamma   90.00
#
_symmetry.space_group_name_H-M   'P 1'
#
loop_
_entity.id
_entity.type
_entity.pdbx_description
1 polymer ?
#
loop_
_entity_poly.entity_id
_entity_poly.type
_entity_poly.pdbx_seq_one_letter_code
_entity_poly.pdbx_strand_id
1 'polypeptide(L)' 'LDTDLKMYGGHQRIDHRTEFFTENLPFNNRPYSLLIYIPCRVALVLQNMENR' A
#
# COMPACT_ATOMS: atom_id res chain seq x y z
N LEU A 1 1.44 -5.71 -5.69
CA LEU A 1 2.46 -5.32 -6.68
C LEU A 1 3.22 -4.11 -6.13
N ASP A 2 4.54 -4.10 -6.26
CA ASP A 2 5.41 -2.99 -5.86
C ASP A 2 6.44 -2.72 -6.96
N THR A 3 6.45 -1.49 -7.52
CA THR A 3 7.42 -1.09 -8.54
C THR A 3 8.75 -0.60 -7.96
N ASP A 4 8.86 -0.40 -6.64
CA ASP A 4 10.11 -0.03 -5.96
C ASP A 4 11.02 -1.24 -5.68
N LEU A 5 10.60 -2.47 -6.00
CA LEU A 5 11.44 -3.66 -5.87
C LEU A 5 12.72 -3.55 -6.71
N LYS A 6 13.84 -4.07 -6.18
CA LYS A 6 15.14 -4.11 -6.88
C LYS A 6 15.06 -4.75 -8.27
N MET A 7 14.24 -5.79 -8.44
CA MET A 7 14.08 -6.46 -9.74
C MET A 7 13.50 -5.57 -10.84
N TYR A 8 12.84 -4.47 -10.47
CA TYR A 8 12.31 -3.46 -11.39
C TYR A 8 13.19 -2.20 -11.45
N GLY A 9 14.38 -2.22 -10.83
CA GLY A 9 15.28 -1.07 -10.74
C GLY A 9 14.90 -0.05 -9.67
N GLY A 10 14.00 -0.39 -8.75
CA GLY A 10 13.63 0.47 -7.63
C GLY A 10 14.60 0.41 -6.45
N HIS A 11 14.29 1.15 -5.38
CA HIS A 11 15.17 1.35 -4.23
C HIS A 11 14.91 0.40 -3.05
N GLN A 12 13.90 -0.49 -3.14
CA GLN A 12 13.50 -1.45 -2.11
C GLN A 12 13.23 -0.77 -0.75
N ARG A 13 12.48 0.34 -0.76
CA ARG A 13 12.17 1.11 0.45
C ARG A 13 10.97 0.58 1.22
N ILE A 14 10.20 -0.33 0.63
CA ILE A 14 8.94 -0.81 1.18
C ILE A 14 9.16 -2.18 1.84
N ASP A 15 8.79 -2.28 3.13
CA ASP A 15 8.79 -3.53 3.87
C ASP A 15 7.48 -4.29 3.63
N HIS A 16 7.57 -5.39 2.89
CA HIS A 16 6.44 -6.26 2.52
C HIS A 16 5.88 -7.09 3.68
N ARG A 17 6.49 -7.02 4.87
CA ARG A 17 5.93 -7.63 6.10
C ARG A 17 4.95 -6.71 6.82
N THR A 18 4.85 -5.45 6.41
CA THR A 18 3.94 -4.48 7.03
C THR A 18 2.50 -4.83 6.69
N GLU A 19 1.67 -4.97 7.72
CA GLU A 19 0.22 -5.08 7.58
C GLU A 19 -0.40 -3.68 7.52
N PHE A 20 -1.36 -3.51 6.61
CA PHE A 20 -2.11 -2.27 6.44
C PHE A 20 -3.56 -2.51 6.81
N PHE A 21 -4.06 -1.76 7.80
CA PHE A 21 -5.43 -1.86 8.27
C PHE A 21 -6.27 -0.70 7.76
N THR A 22 -7.50 -0.99 7.38
CA THR A 22 -8.51 0.04 7.10
C THR A 22 -9.24 0.42 8.38
N GLU A 23 -9.45 1.71 8.58
CA GLU A 23 -10.23 2.24 9.69
C GLU A 23 -11.57 2.80 9.18
N ASN A 24 -12.58 2.83 10.05
CA ASN A 24 -13.86 3.51 9.78
C ASN A 24 -13.70 5.04 9.85
N LEU A 25 -12.86 5.55 8.96
CA LEU A 25 -12.49 6.95 8.83
C LEU A 25 -12.76 7.37 7.38
N PRO A 26 -13.89 8.03 7.10
CA PRO A 26 -14.25 8.41 5.74
C PRO A 26 -13.24 9.38 5.11
N PHE A 27 -12.85 9.09 3.87
CA PHE A 27 -11.92 9.94 3.10
C PHE A 27 -12.20 9.80 1.60
N ASN A 28 -12.19 10.92 0.86
CA ASN A 28 -12.43 10.95 -0.60
C ASN A 28 -13.66 10.13 -1.06
N ASN A 29 -14.81 10.34 -0.39
CA ASN A 29 -16.08 9.65 -0.67
C ASN A 29 -16.02 8.10 -0.51
N ARG A 30 -15.09 7.59 0.32
CA ARG A 30 -15.02 6.18 0.72
C ARG A 30 -15.29 6.07 2.22
N PRO A 31 -16.04 5.05 2.69
CA PRO A 31 -16.40 4.92 4.11
C PRO A 31 -15.23 4.50 5.00
N TYR A 32 -14.21 3.84 4.43
CA TYR A 32 -13.00 3.40 5.14
C TYR A 32 -11.77 3.97 4.43
N SER A 33 -10.70 4.20 5.20
CA SER A 33 -9.41 4.66 4.69
C SER A 33 -8.25 3.95 5.39
N LEU A 34 -7.05 4.08 4.86
CA LEU A 34 -5.83 3.50 5.41
C LEU A 34 -4.67 4.48 5.20
N LEU A 35 -3.63 4.33 6.01
CA LEU A 35 -2.40 5.11 5.90
C LEU A 35 -1.31 4.25 5.24
N ILE A 36 -0.62 4.82 4.24
CA ILE A 36 0.51 4.17 3.57
C ILE A 36 1.71 5.10 3.49
N TYR A 37 2.90 4.50 3.52
CA TYR A 37 4.12 5.13 3.06
C TYR A 37 4.28 4.88 1.56
N ILE A 38 4.18 5.92 0.73
CA ILE A 38 4.39 5.83 -0.72
C ILE A 38 5.53 6.76 -1.16
N PRO A 39 6.69 6.23 -1.62
CA PRO A 39 7.78 7.06 -2.09
C PRO A 39 7.46 7.80 -3.41
N CYS A 40 8.21 8.86 -3.69
CA CYS A 40 8.12 9.57 -4.96
C CYS A 40 8.39 8.64 -6.15
N ARG A 41 7.53 8.72 -7.19
CA ARG A 41 7.58 7.93 -8.43
C ARG A 41 7.49 6.41 -8.23
N VAL A 42 6.75 5.94 -7.23
CA VAL A 42 6.45 4.52 -6.99
C VAL A 42 4.95 4.25 -7.16
N ALA A 43 4.61 3.08 -7.72
CA ALA A 43 3.25 2.58 -7.78
C ALA A 43 3.09 1.31 -6.94
N LEU A 44 1.99 1.22 -6.19
CA LEU A 44 1.63 0.08 -5.35
C LEU A 44 0.24 -0.44 -5.69
N VAL A 45 0.08 -1.76 -5.67
CA VAL A 45 -1.23 -2.44 -5.70
C VAL A 45 -1.33 -3.31 -4.47
N LEU A 46 -2.34 -3.02 -3.63
CA LEU A 46 -2.63 -3.70 -2.37
C LEU A 46 -3.82 -4.64 -2.53
N GLN A 47 -3.84 -5.73 -1.76
CA GLN A 47 -4.95 -6.68 -1.72
C GLN A 47 -5.57 -6.68 -0.31
N ASN A 48 -6.91 -6.61 -0.23
CA ASN A 48 -7.61 -6.87 1.02
C ASN A 48 -7.68 -8.39 1.27
N MET A 49 -7.22 -8.83 2.44
CA MET A 49 -7.10 -10.24 2.82
C MET A 49 -8.30 -10.79 3.62
N GLU A 50 -9.24 -9.96 4.09
CA GLU A 50 -10.41 -10.41 4.88
C GLU A 50 -11.43 -11.22 4.08
N ASN A 51 -11.39 -11.19 2.74
CA ASN A 51 -12.32 -11.94 1.88
C ASN A 51 -11.76 -13.31 1.43
N ARG A 52 -11.01 -14.00 2.30
CA ARG A 52 -10.61 -15.41 2.14
C ARG A 52 -11.01 -16.24 3.33
#